data_AF-A0A7C2VLD6-F1
#
_entry.id   AF-A0A7C2VLD6-F1
#
_cell.length_a   1.000
_cell.length_b   1.000
_cell.length_c   1.000
_cell.angle_alpha   90.00
_cell.angle_beta   90.00
_cell.angle_gamma   90.00
#
_symmetry.space_group_name_H-M   'P 1'
#
loop_
_entity.id
_entity.type
_entity.pdbx_description
1 polymer ?
#
loop_
_entity_poly.entity_id
_entity_poly.type
_entity_poly.pdbx_seq_one_letter_code
_entity_poly.pdbx_strand_id
1 'polypeptide(L)'
;MLEAEVLVIGGGIAGLVAAAKTADEGLEVLVVDKGSGATYQSAGVVDVMAYPPSQGLFLNPLKGVEVTVKTTPTHPYAIIGRGNGEESVRRVKEAVEYFIDLTSSGIRLEGDIERNVILMNTIGSFKVTCLAPHTIFNGKVDDLSDASLLIAGFRGLLGFNPAFCASGAEYIASKFNVNLKEAMYTWLSH
;
A
#
# COMPACT_ATOMS: atom_id res chain seq x y z
N MET A 1 24.93 30.07 4.74
CA MET A 1 23.97 29.65 3.70
C MET A 1 24.07 28.14 3.65
N LEU A 2 22.94 27.41 3.61
CA LEU A 2 22.99 25.97 3.36
C LEU A 2 23.23 25.78 1.86
N GLU A 3 24.21 24.97 1.51
CA GLU A 3 24.50 24.56 0.13
C GLU A 3 24.13 23.08 0.00
N ALA A 4 23.64 22.68 -1.17
CA ALA A 4 23.33 21.29 -1.50
C ALA A 4 23.28 21.15 -3.02
N GLU A 5 23.64 19.98 -3.54
CA GLU A 5 23.54 19.66 -4.96
C GLU A 5 22.09 19.39 -5.37
N VAL A 6 21.30 18.82 -4.46
CA VAL A 6 19.88 18.50 -4.67
C VAL A 6 19.02 18.99 -3.51
N LEU A 7 17.97 19.75 -3.83
CA LEU A 7 16.94 20.16 -2.88
C LEU A 7 15.67 19.34 -3.13
N VAL A 8 15.23 18.58 -2.12
CA VAL A 8 13.96 17.86 -2.12
C VAL A 8 12.95 18.61 -1.26
N ILE A 9 11.79 18.95 -1.84
CA ILE A 9 10.71 19.64 -1.14
C ILE A 9 9.60 18.64 -0.81
N GLY A 10 9.42 18.36 0.47
CA GLY A 10 8.42 17.45 1.03
C GLY A 10 9.03 16.22 1.71
N GLY A 11 8.67 16.01 2.97
CA GLY A 11 9.15 14.90 3.81
C GLY A 11 8.28 13.64 3.74
N GLY A 12 7.46 13.52 2.71
CA GLY A 12 6.68 12.31 2.46
C GLY A 12 7.53 11.18 1.88
N ILE A 13 6.96 9.97 1.81
CA ILE A 13 7.66 8.76 1.36
C ILE A 13 8.32 8.93 -0.02
N ALA A 14 7.66 9.59 -0.98
CA ALA A 14 8.25 9.83 -2.30
C ALA A 14 9.48 10.75 -2.24
N GLY A 15 9.41 11.80 -1.41
CA GLY A 15 10.53 12.73 -1.22
C GLY A 15 11.69 12.07 -0.48
N LEU A 16 11.41 11.31 0.58
CA LEU A 16 12.45 10.59 1.34
C LEU A 16 13.11 9.49 0.52
N VAL A 17 12.35 8.74 -0.28
CA VAL A 17 12.92 7.73 -1.20
C VAL A 17 13.77 8.40 -2.28
N ALA A 18 13.31 9.52 -2.85
CA ALA A 18 14.11 10.28 -3.82
C ALA A 18 15.40 10.79 -3.19
N ALA A 19 15.32 11.38 -1.99
CA ALA A 19 16.48 11.89 -1.26
C ALA A 19 17.49 10.79 -0.92
N ALA A 20 17.02 9.65 -0.41
CA ALA A 20 17.86 8.49 -0.12
C ALA A 20 18.54 7.98 -1.40
N LYS A 21 17.78 7.80 -2.48
CA LYS A 21 18.33 7.31 -3.73
C LYS A 21 19.35 8.27 -4.34
N THR A 22 19.14 9.59 -4.19
CA THR A 22 20.10 10.61 -4.61
C THR A 22 21.37 10.60 -3.73
N ALA A 23 21.22 10.43 -2.43
CA ALA A 23 22.35 10.33 -1.51
C ALA A 23 23.20 9.06 -1.76
N ASP A 24 22.58 7.94 -2.15
CA ASP A 24 23.28 6.71 -2.54
C ASP A 24 24.19 6.92 -3.77
N GLU A 25 23.89 7.91 -4.61
CA GLU A 25 24.75 8.31 -5.74
C GLU A 25 25.88 9.29 -5.31
N GLY A 26 26.00 9.56 -4.01
CA GLY A 26 27.07 10.38 -3.43
C GLY A 26 26.83 11.88 -3.43
N LEU A 27 25.62 12.34 -3.78
CA LEU A 27 25.27 13.75 -3.86
C LEU A 27 24.85 14.33 -2.50
N GLU A 28 25.15 15.61 -2.26
CA GLU A 28 24.64 16.35 -1.10
C GLU A 28 23.15 16.69 -1.29
N VAL A 29 22.29 16.15 -0.42
CA VAL A 29 20.83 16.31 -0.49
C VAL A 29 20.30 17.06 0.73
N LEU A 30 19.57 18.14 0.48
CA LEU A 30 18.80 18.86 1.50
C LEU A 30 17.31 18.54 1.35
N VAL A 31 16.69 18.01 2.39
CA VAL A 31 15.23 17.81 2.46
C VAL A 31 14.61 18.96 3.26
N VAL A 32 13.61 19.62 2.67
CA VAL A 32 12.83 20.66 3.34
C VAL A 32 11.38 20.21 3.42
N ASP A 33 10.82 20.21 4.63
CA ASP A 33 9.44 19.81 4.87
C ASP A 33 8.74 20.75 5.86
N LYS A 34 7.42 20.88 5.74
CA LYS A 34 6.59 21.71 6.64
C LYS A 34 5.83 20.86 7.68
N GLY A 35 6.09 19.55 7.75
CA GLY A 35 5.48 18.62 8.70
C GLY A 35 4.49 17.66 8.06
N SER A 36 3.65 17.03 8.90
CA SER A 36 2.93 15.79 8.59
C SER A 36 2.20 15.78 7.24
N GLY A 37 2.84 15.14 6.24
CA GLY A 37 2.23 14.84 4.95
C GLY A 37 1.36 13.58 4.96
N ALA A 38 0.88 13.17 3.79
CA ALA A 38 0.00 12.00 3.61
C ALA A 38 0.60 10.68 4.16
N THR A 39 1.94 10.57 4.23
CA THR A 39 2.62 9.41 4.81
C THR A 39 2.23 9.16 6.26
N TYR A 40 1.97 10.21 7.05
CA TYR A 40 1.51 10.07 8.43
C TYR A 40 0.15 9.36 8.56
N GLN A 41 -0.69 9.45 7.52
CA GLN A 41 -2.02 8.81 7.48
C GLN A 41 -1.99 7.44 6.80
N SER A 42 -0.83 6.99 6.35
CA SER A 42 -0.69 5.70 5.66
C SER A 42 -0.83 4.54 6.63
N ALA A 43 -1.48 3.46 6.17
CA ALA A 43 -1.48 2.17 6.87
C ALA A 43 -0.14 1.41 6.75
N GLY A 44 0.86 1.99 6.08
CA GLY A 44 2.17 1.39 5.86
C GLY A 44 2.22 0.34 4.75
N VAL A 45 1.14 0.20 3.98
CA VAL A 45 1.06 -0.72 2.84
C VAL A 45 1.59 -0.09 1.56
N VAL A 46 2.07 -0.91 0.64
CA VAL A 46 2.60 -0.48 -0.66
C VAL A 46 1.74 -1.04 -1.77
N ASP A 47 0.95 -0.16 -2.37
CA ASP A 47 0.08 -0.51 -3.48
C ASP A 47 0.81 -0.25 -4.81
N VAL A 48 0.64 -1.18 -5.74
CA VAL A 48 0.96 -0.98 -7.16
C VAL A 48 -0.34 -1.18 -7.95
N MET A 49 -0.30 -1.26 -9.28
CA MET A 49 -1.47 -1.18 -10.14
C MET A 49 -2.43 -2.40 -10.01
N ALA A 50 -3.31 -2.35 -9.02
CA ALA A 50 -4.41 -3.30 -8.86
C ALA A 50 -5.64 -2.96 -9.72
N TYR A 51 -5.83 -1.69 -10.06
CA TYR A 51 -7.02 -1.20 -10.79
C TYR A 51 -6.61 -0.28 -11.94
N PRO A 52 -6.11 -0.82 -13.06
CA PRO A 52 -5.83 0.00 -14.24
C PRO A 52 -7.10 0.74 -14.71
N PRO A 53 -6.97 1.95 -15.29
CA PRO A 53 -8.12 2.73 -15.75
C PRO A 53 -9.01 1.93 -16.71
N SER A 54 -10.32 1.89 -16.44
CA SER A 54 -11.33 1.15 -17.20
C SER A 54 -11.07 -0.36 -17.31
N GLN A 55 -10.27 -0.90 -16.39
CA GLN A 55 -10.02 -2.33 -16.26
C GLN A 55 -10.53 -2.84 -14.91
N GLY A 56 -10.79 -4.14 -14.82
CA GLY A 56 -11.17 -4.78 -13.56
C GLY A 56 -10.00 -4.88 -12.57
N LEU A 57 -10.19 -5.65 -11.51
CA LEU A 57 -9.15 -5.96 -10.52
C LEU A 57 -8.05 -6.85 -11.11
N PHE A 58 -6.79 -6.49 -10.86
CA PHE A 58 -5.59 -7.27 -11.16
C PHE A 58 -4.92 -7.74 -9.87
N LEU A 59 -4.78 -9.06 -9.72
CA LEU A 59 -4.02 -9.66 -8.61
C LEU A 59 -2.51 -9.74 -8.87
N ASN A 60 -2.07 -9.56 -10.11
CA ASN A 60 -0.65 -9.33 -10.40
C ASN A 60 -0.48 -7.83 -10.73
N PRO A 61 0.22 -7.07 -9.89
CA PRO A 61 0.31 -5.62 -10.07
C PRO A 61 1.15 -5.23 -11.30
N LEU A 62 2.16 -6.03 -11.67
CA LEU A 62 2.99 -5.77 -12.86
C LEU A 62 2.20 -5.90 -14.17
N LYS A 63 1.28 -6.87 -14.26
CA LYS A 63 0.31 -6.94 -15.38
C LYS A 63 -0.57 -5.70 -15.43
N GLY A 64 -0.97 -5.18 -14.27
CA GLY A 64 -1.69 -3.92 -14.18
C GLY A 64 -0.87 -2.76 -14.76
N VAL A 65 0.42 -2.68 -14.42
CA VAL A 65 1.36 -1.70 -14.97
C VAL A 65 1.42 -1.81 -16.50
N GLU A 66 1.65 -3.01 -17.05
CA GLU A 66 1.71 -3.22 -18.51
C GLU A 66 0.46 -2.74 -19.24
N VAL A 67 -0.71 -3.05 -18.69
CA VAL A 67 -1.99 -2.63 -19.27
C VAL A 67 -2.13 -1.11 -19.19
N THR A 68 -1.81 -0.50 -18.05
CA THR A 68 -1.86 0.96 -17.89
C THR A 68 -0.96 1.67 -18.89
N VAL A 69 0.24 1.18 -19.14
CA VAL A 69 1.17 1.79 -20.11
C VAL A 69 0.56 1.81 -21.52
N LYS A 70 -0.14 0.73 -21.90
CA LYS A 70 -0.80 0.62 -23.21
C LYS A 70 -2.01 1.53 -23.35
N THR A 71 -2.80 1.70 -22.28
CA THR A 71 -4.09 2.39 -22.33
C THR A 71 -4.01 3.86 -21.92
N THR A 72 -3.00 4.24 -21.14
CA THR A 72 -2.88 5.58 -20.55
C THR A 72 -1.44 6.11 -20.69
N PRO A 73 -1.06 6.64 -21.87
CA PRO A 73 0.31 7.08 -22.15
C PRO A 73 0.84 8.21 -21.24
N THR A 74 -0.05 8.96 -20.59
CA THR A 74 0.29 10.04 -19.66
C THR A 74 0.42 9.58 -18.21
N HIS A 75 0.17 8.29 -17.92
CA HIS A 75 0.29 7.77 -16.57
C HIS A 75 1.76 7.76 -16.10
N PRO A 76 2.08 8.00 -14.82
CA PRO A 76 3.45 7.95 -14.31
C PRO A 76 4.21 6.68 -14.69
N TYR A 77 3.56 5.51 -14.67
CA TYR A 77 4.15 4.26 -15.14
C TYR A 77 4.55 4.29 -16.63
N ALA A 78 3.73 4.87 -17.50
CA ALA A 78 4.10 5.05 -18.91
C ALA A 78 5.30 6.02 -19.06
N ILE A 79 5.34 7.08 -18.26
CA ILE A 79 6.41 8.08 -18.31
C ILE A 79 7.76 7.47 -17.89
N ILE A 80 7.81 6.75 -16.77
CA ILE A 80 9.08 6.19 -16.27
C ILE A 80 9.67 5.17 -17.25
N GLY A 81 8.83 4.41 -17.96
CA GLY A 81 9.27 3.48 -18.99
C GLY A 81 9.30 4.04 -20.40
N ARG A 82 9.12 5.36 -20.58
CA ARG A 82 9.10 6.03 -21.90
C ARG A 82 8.12 5.39 -22.89
N GLY A 83 6.95 4.98 -22.41
CA GLY A 83 5.91 4.29 -23.17
C GLY A 83 6.16 2.80 -23.41
N ASN A 84 7.30 2.25 -22.97
CA ASN A 84 7.60 0.83 -23.06
C ASN A 84 7.12 0.09 -21.79
N GLY A 85 6.27 -0.92 -21.96
CA GLY A 85 5.69 -1.68 -20.85
C GLY A 85 6.71 -2.49 -20.05
N GLU A 86 7.64 -3.17 -20.73
CA GLU A 86 8.69 -3.98 -20.10
C GLU A 86 9.63 -3.11 -19.26
N GLU A 87 10.05 -1.96 -19.80
CA GLU A 87 10.89 -1.00 -19.08
C GLU A 87 10.14 -0.38 -17.88
N SER A 88 8.84 -0.14 -18.03
CA SER A 88 8.01 0.34 -16.92
C SER A 88 7.94 -0.69 -15.80
N VAL A 89 7.69 -1.96 -16.15
CA VAL A 89 7.66 -3.09 -15.19
C VAL A 89 9.00 -3.24 -14.48
N ARG A 90 10.11 -3.23 -15.23
CA ARG A 90 11.47 -3.34 -14.68
C ARG A 90 11.73 -2.25 -13.65
N ARG A 91 11.45 -0.99 -13.99
CA ARG A 91 11.65 0.16 -13.08
C ARG A 91 10.76 0.11 -11.84
N VAL A 92 9.51 -0.33 -11.99
CA VAL A 92 8.60 -0.49 -10.83
C VAL A 92 9.13 -1.56 -9.90
N LYS A 93 9.58 -2.70 -10.44
CA LYS A 93 10.17 -3.78 -9.65
C LYS A 93 11.40 -3.31 -8.88
N GLU A 94 12.34 -2.66 -9.55
CA GLU A 94 13.55 -2.09 -8.93
C GLU A 94 13.22 -1.06 -7.84
N ALA A 95 12.22 -0.21 -8.06
CA ALA A 95 11.81 0.78 -7.06
C ALA A 95 11.21 0.14 -5.81
N VAL A 96 10.43 -0.95 -5.98
CA VAL A 96 9.82 -1.68 -4.86
C VAL A 96 10.88 -2.47 -4.08
N GLU A 97 11.81 -3.13 -4.77
CA GLU A 97 12.94 -3.83 -4.16
C GLU A 97 13.82 -2.85 -3.35
N TYR A 98 14.18 -1.71 -3.95
CA TYR A 98 14.92 -0.65 -3.26
C TYR A 98 14.18 -0.16 -2.01
N PHE A 99 12.86 0.01 -2.08
CA PHE A 99 12.06 0.44 -0.95
C PHE A 99 12.02 -0.58 0.20
N ILE A 100 11.96 -1.87 -0.12
CA ILE A 100 12.06 -2.95 0.88
C ILE A 100 13.42 -2.88 1.59
N ASP A 101 14.51 -2.77 0.82
CA ASP A 101 15.86 -2.70 1.38
C ASP A 101 16.03 -1.46 2.27
N LEU A 102 15.59 -0.30 1.80
CA LEU A 102 15.63 0.97 2.53
C LEU A 102 14.92 0.89 3.89
N THR A 103 13.82 0.15 3.97
CA THR A 103 12.98 0.06 5.18
C THR A 103 13.30 -1.12 6.09
N SER A 104 14.12 -2.07 5.62
CA SER A 104 14.42 -3.35 6.29
C SER A 104 14.95 -3.24 7.72
N SER A 105 15.60 -2.13 8.07
CA SER A 105 16.16 -1.88 9.41
C SER A 105 15.13 -1.51 10.48
N GLY A 106 13.93 -1.07 10.08
CA GLY A 106 12.91 -0.55 11.01
C GLY A 106 11.49 -1.06 10.77
N ILE A 107 11.18 -1.49 9.54
CA ILE A 107 9.84 -1.97 9.17
C ILE A 107 9.99 -3.29 8.44
N ARG A 108 9.39 -4.34 9.01
CA ARG A 108 9.28 -5.63 8.33
C ARG A 108 8.04 -5.62 7.43
N LEU A 109 8.26 -5.46 6.14
CA LEU A 109 7.25 -5.63 5.11
C LEU A 109 7.20 -7.10 4.66
N GLU A 110 5.99 -7.58 4.39
CA GLU A 110 5.70 -8.92 3.89
C GLU A 110 4.98 -8.82 2.55
N GLY A 111 5.09 -9.87 1.73
CA GLY A 111 4.58 -9.92 0.36
C GLY A 111 5.68 -9.67 -0.68
N ASP A 112 5.28 -9.51 -1.94
CA ASP A 112 6.18 -9.22 -3.05
C ASP A 112 5.43 -8.54 -4.21
N ILE A 113 6.19 -8.01 -5.17
CA ILE A 113 5.65 -7.30 -6.34
C ILE A 113 5.00 -8.21 -7.39
N GLU A 114 5.10 -9.54 -7.26
CA GLU A 114 4.53 -10.47 -8.23
C GLU A 114 3.04 -10.77 -7.93
N ARG A 115 2.59 -10.54 -6.68
CA ARG A 115 1.21 -10.82 -6.27
C ARG A 115 0.66 -9.83 -5.26
N ASN A 116 -0.45 -9.20 -5.61
CA ASN A 116 -1.29 -8.48 -4.66
C ASN A 116 -2.01 -9.46 -3.73
N VAL A 117 -2.09 -9.07 -2.47
CA VAL A 117 -2.99 -9.62 -1.45
C VAL A 117 -4.16 -8.66 -1.22
N ILE A 118 -5.24 -9.18 -0.64
CA ILE A 118 -6.41 -8.40 -0.26
C ILE A 118 -6.47 -8.39 1.27
N LEU A 119 -6.37 -7.22 1.88
CA LEU A 119 -6.39 -7.01 3.33
C LEU A 119 -7.64 -6.25 3.77
N MET A 120 -8.16 -6.55 4.95
CA MET A 120 -9.23 -5.76 5.56
C MET A 120 -8.72 -4.44 6.11
N ASN A 121 -9.52 -3.37 5.97
CA ASN A 121 -9.24 -2.06 6.53
C ASN A 121 -10.17 -1.74 7.72
N THR A 122 -9.94 -0.59 8.36
CA THR A 122 -10.61 -0.20 9.62
C THR A 122 -12.11 0.06 9.52
N ILE A 123 -12.67 0.12 8.30
CA ILE A 123 -14.11 0.29 8.06
C ILE A 123 -14.78 -1.02 7.60
N GLY A 124 -14.06 -2.15 7.67
CA GLY A 124 -14.58 -3.45 7.24
C GLY A 124 -14.59 -3.64 5.72
N SER A 125 -13.95 -2.75 4.96
CA SER A 125 -13.77 -2.95 3.53
C SER A 125 -12.42 -3.61 3.25
N PHE A 126 -12.15 -3.89 1.98
CA PHE A 126 -10.93 -4.52 1.54
C PHE A 126 -10.04 -3.57 0.74
N LYS A 127 -8.73 -3.74 0.90
CA LYS A 127 -7.68 -3.02 0.19
C LYS A 127 -6.77 -4.03 -0.50
N VAL A 128 -6.44 -3.74 -1.75
CA VAL A 128 -5.53 -4.56 -2.55
C VAL A 128 -4.14 -3.93 -2.48
N THR A 129 -3.13 -4.72 -2.12
CA THR A 129 -1.77 -4.25 -1.90
C THR A 129 -0.74 -5.34 -2.17
N CYS A 130 0.50 -5.00 -2.54
CA CYS A 130 1.54 -5.99 -2.80
C CYS A 130 2.47 -6.19 -1.60
N LEU A 131 2.67 -5.15 -0.77
CA LEU A 131 3.42 -5.24 0.47
C LEU A 131 2.60 -4.66 1.64
N ALA A 132 2.70 -5.29 2.80
CA ALA A 132 2.15 -4.72 4.03
C ALA A 132 3.05 -5.01 5.24
N PRO A 133 2.96 -4.22 6.32
CA PRO A 133 3.66 -4.52 7.57
C PRO A 133 3.28 -5.92 8.08
N HIS A 134 4.27 -6.65 8.60
CA HIS A 134 4.09 -8.02 9.12
C HIS A 134 2.94 -8.12 10.14
N THR A 135 2.69 -7.07 10.93
CA THR A 135 1.62 -7.03 11.93
C THR A 135 0.21 -7.09 11.37
N ILE A 136 0.02 -6.74 10.08
CA ILE A 136 -1.29 -6.77 9.42
C ILE A 136 -1.34 -7.73 8.22
N PHE A 137 -0.20 -8.22 7.73
CA PHE A 137 -0.12 -9.02 6.52
C PHE A 137 -0.87 -10.36 6.60
N ASN A 138 -1.06 -10.91 7.79
CA ASN A 138 -1.85 -12.14 7.99
C ASN A 138 -3.36 -11.88 8.09
N GLY A 139 -3.83 -10.64 7.95
CA GLY A 139 -5.25 -10.28 7.88
C GLY A 139 -5.82 -10.36 6.47
N LYS A 140 -5.46 -11.40 5.70
CA LYS A 140 -5.87 -11.54 4.30
C LYS A 140 -7.29 -12.07 4.19
N VAL A 141 -7.99 -11.60 3.17
CA VAL A 141 -9.36 -12.04 2.85
C VAL A 141 -9.43 -13.53 2.52
N ASP A 142 -8.40 -14.06 1.84
CA ASP A 142 -8.30 -15.48 1.53
C ASP A 142 -8.36 -16.34 2.81
N ASP A 143 -7.81 -15.84 3.92
CA ASP A 143 -7.80 -16.52 5.23
C ASP A 143 -9.15 -16.42 5.97
N LEU A 144 -10.11 -15.63 5.46
CA LEU A 144 -11.44 -15.44 6.06
C LEU A 144 -12.49 -16.42 5.53
N SER A 145 -12.17 -17.21 4.49
CA SER A 145 -13.11 -18.20 3.94
C SER A 145 -13.37 -19.32 4.94
N ASP A 146 -14.64 -19.63 5.18
CA ASP A 146 -15.10 -20.59 6.19
C ASP A 146 -14.67 -20.26 7.63
N ALA A 147 -14.28 -19.00 7.89
CA ALA A 147 -13.88 -18.52 9.21
C ALA A 147 -14.96 -17.64 9.87
N SER A 148 -14.90 -17.52 11.20
CA SER A 148 -15.60 -16.50 11.97
C SER A 148 -14.62 -15.38 12.31
N LEU A 149 -15.02 -14.12 12.14
CA LEU A 149 -14.19 -12.94 12.44
C LEU A 149 -14.65 -12.30 13.76
N LEU A 150 -13.73 -12.04 14.69
CA LEU A 150 -13.99 -11.22 15.89
C LEU A 150 -13.25 -9.89 15.79
N ILE A 151 -13.99 -8.79 15.84
CA ILE A 151 -13.43 -7.44 15.82
C ILE A 151 -13.49 -6.81 17.20
N ALA A 152 -12.34 -6.63 17.83
CA ALA A 152 -12.22 -5.98 19.12
C ALA A 152 -11.94 -4.47 18.97
N GLY A 153 -12.83 -3.63 19.48
CA GLY A 153 -12.61 -2.19 19.58
C GLY A 153 -12.22 -1.77 20.99
N PHE A 154 -11.35 -0.76 21.10
CA PHE A 154 -10.95 -0.18 22.38
C PHE A 154 -11.80 1.06 22.68
N ARG A 155 -12.42 1.11 23.86
CA ARG A 155 -13.20 2.29 24.26
C ARG A 155 -12.29 3.51 24.36
N GLY A 156 -12.70 4.62 23.75
CA GLY A 156 -11.93 5.87 23.72
C GLY A 156 -10.99 6.02 22.51
N LEU A 157 -10.80 4.96 21.70
CA LEU A 157 -10.10 5.07 20.42
C LEU A 157 -11.00 5.78 19.40
N LEU A 158 -10.71 7.05 19.13
CA LEU A 158 -11.43 7.83 18.13
C LEU A 158 -11.15 7.29 16.71
N GLY A 159 -12.18 7.31 15.85
CA GLY A 159 -12.04 6.93 14.44
C GLY A 159 -12.14 5.43 14.16
N PHE A 160 -12.37 4.58 15.16
CA PHE A 160 -12.66 3.17 14.95
C PHE A 160 -13.97 2.75 15.64
N ASN A 161 -14.81 2.04 14.90
CA ASN A 161 -16.03 1.44 15.43
C ASN A 161 -16.06 -0.05 15.03
N PRO A 162 -15.91 -0.98 15.99
CA PRO A 162 -15.82 -2.41 15.70
C PRO A 162 -17.15 -2.97 15.16
N ALA A 163 -18.30 -2.42 15.57
CA ALA A 163 -19.60 -2.83 15.05
C ALA A 163 -19.75 -2.44 13.57
N PHE A 164 -19.36 -1.21 13.23
CA PHE A 164 -19.35 -0.74 11.84
C PHE A 164 -18.38 -1.55 10.97
N CYS A 165 -17.19 -1.83 11.47
CA CYS A 165 -16.20 -2.66 10.80
C CYS A 165 -16.73 -4.09 10.56
N ALA A 166 -17.42 -4.69 11.53
CA ALA A 166 -17.98 -6.03 11.37
C ALA A 166 -19.06 -6.07 10.29
N SER A 167 -20.00 -5.11 10.30
CA SER A 167 -21.02 -5.00 9.25
C SER A 167 -20.42 -4.73 7.87
N GLY A 168 -19.36 -3.92 7.80
CA GLY A 168 -18.61 -3.69 6.56
C GLY A 168 -17.99 -4.99 6.02
N ALA A 169 -17.38 -5.78 6.91
CA ALA A 169 -16.71 -7.03 6.54
C ALA A 169 -17.70 -8.04 5.95
N GLU A 170 -18.86 -8.24 6.56
CA GLU A 170 -19.91 -9.12 6.03
C GLU A 170 -20.42 -8.64 4.66
N TYR A 171 -20.70 -7.34 4.55
CA TYR A 171 -21.17 -6.76 3.31
C TYR A 171 -20.15 -6.97 2.17
N ILE A 172 -18.88 -6.65 2.39
CA ILE A 172 -17.87 -6.75 1.34
C ILE A 172 -17.48 -8.20 1.07
N ALA A 173 -17.41 -9.09 2.08
CA ALA A 173 -17.20 -10.52 1.86
C ALA A 173 -18.23 -11.11 0.88
N SER A 174 -19.50 -10.72 1.03
CA SER A 174 -20.56 -11.13 0.09
C SER A 174 -20.34 -10.63 -1.35
N LYS A 175 -19.66 -9.50 -1.54
CA LYS A 175 -19.33 -8.94 -2.88
C LYS A 175 -18.15 -9.62 -3.54
N PHE A 176 -17.23 -10.16 -2.75
CA PHE A 176 -16.03 -10.86 -3.22
C PHE A 176 -16.20 -12.38 -3.26
N ASN A 177 -17.42 -12.91 -3.06
CA ASN A 177 -17.70 -14.34 -2.97
C ASN A 177 -16.86 -15.06 -1.90
N VAL A 178 -16.57 -14.38 -0.81
CA VAL A 178 -15.84 -14.94 0.34
C VAL A 178 -16.87 -15.47 1.33
N ASN A 179 -16.78 -16.76 1.66
CA ASN A 179 -17.70 -17.40 2.59
C ASN A 179 -17.33 -17.08 4.05
N LEU A 180 -17.59 -15.86 4.52
CA LEU A 180 -17.43 -15.51 5.93
C LEU A 180 -18.61 -16.05 6.74
N LYS A 181 -18.36 -16.88 7.76
CA LYS A 181 -19.43 -17.51 8.57
C LYS A 181 -20.20 -16.48 9.38
N GLU A 182 -19.47 -15.57 10.03
CA GLU A 182 -20.02 -14.47 10.83
C GLU A 182 -18.93 -13.42 11.09
N ALA A 183 -19.32 -12.14 11.25
CA ALA A 183 -18.46 -11.11 11.83
C ALA A 183 -19.05 -10.64 13.17
N MET A 184 -18.40 -11.04 14.26
CA MET A 184 -18.72 -10.59 15.61
C MET A 184 -17.90 -9.35 15.97
N TYR A 185 -18.39 -8.59 16.93
CA TYR A 185 -17.64 -7.48 17.50
C TYR A 185 -17.74 -7.44 19.03
N THR A 186 -16.73 -6.85 19.66
CA THR A 186 -16.74 -6.58 21.10
C THR A 186 -16.05 -5.25 21.41
N TRP A 187 -16.38 -4.69 22.56
CA TRP A 187 -15.70 -3.52 23.11
C TRP A 187 -14.86 -3.93 24.30
N LEU A 188 -13.55 -3.74 24.20
CA LEU A 188 -12.63 -3.89 25.31
C LEU A 188 -12.63 -2.59 26.14
N SER A 189 -12.90 -2.74 27.43
CA SER A 189 -12.64 -1.73 28.46
C SER A 189 -11.30 -2.05 29.12
N HIS A 190 -10.51 -1.01 29.39
CA HIS A 190 -9.41 -1.11 30.36
C HIS A 190 -9.95 -1.32 31.77
#